data_AF-A0A0U3K1B7-F1
#
_entry.id   AF-A0A0U3K1B7-F1
#
_cell.length_a   1.000
_cell.length_b   1.000
_cell.length_c   1.000
_cell.angle_alpha   90.00
_cell.angle_beta   90.00
_cell.angle_gamma   90.00
#
_symmetry.space_group_name_H-M   'P 1'
#
loop_
_entity.id
_entity.type
_entity.pdbx_description
1 polymer ?
#
loop_
_entity_poly.entity_id
_entity_poly.type
_entity_poly.pdbx_seq_one_letter_code
_entity_poly.pdbx_strand_id
1 'polypeptide(L)'
;MTIREKNLASAKWSILSSIKIVGIGVLQLSLLAQILQANELDLLAIAIVMLLVIDTLADRGFGNAVIRNKNLNNSELSILYWGNVLSGMVIFAVLFIGSDLYSRIMNQPEMAIMLEMISVIFIIIPQGQHYRAILQREKQFSRIAFTETSSVLVGLGVTLFTVWLTPSVLCAIWGYLAMVSIRMLVYCYYGRSWFQPEYRFSLKSFANVRARNG
;
A
#
# COMPACT_ATOMS: atom_id res chain seq x y z
N MET A 1 17.45 -18.88 25.59
CA MET A 1 16.03 -18.85 25.20
C MET A 1 15.92 -19.15 23.72
N THR A 2 15.26 -20.26 23.43
CA THR A 2 15.34 -21.06 22.19
C THR A 2 14.64 -20.38 21.02
N ILE A 3 15.22 -20.50 19.82
CA ILE A 3 14.78 -19.87 18.55
C ILE A 3 13.28 -20.12 18.23
N ARG A 4 12.70 -21.20 18.76
CA ARG A 4 11.26 -21.50 18.68
C ARG A 4 10.37 -20.51 19.44
N GLU A 5 10.78 -20.06 20.63
CA GLU A 5 9.99 -19.12 21.44
C GLU A 5 9.97 -17.72 20.83
N LYS A 6 11.11 -17.25 20.28
CA LYS A 6 11.18 -15.98 19.55
C LYS A 6 10.28 -15.98 18.30
N ASN A 7 10.28 -17.06 17.52
CA ASN A 7 9.43 -17.16 16.33
C ASN A 7 7.93 -17.19 16.67
N LEU A 8 7.55 -17.89 17.75
CA LEU A 8 6.17 -17.92 18.23
C LEU A 8 5.74 -16.56 18.81
N ALA A 9 6.62 -15.87 19.54
CA ALA A 9 6.35 -14.53 20.02
C ALA A 9 6.14 -13.54 18.85
N SER A 10 6.97 -13.60 17.81
CA SER A 10 6.83 -12.73 16.62
C SER A 10 5.55 -13.00 15.83
N ALA A 11 5.15 -14.26 15.69
CA ALA A 11 3.88 -14.62 15.04
C ALA A 11 2.67 -14.14 15.85
N LYS A 12 2.68 -14.34 17.18
CA LYS A 12 1.63 -13.82 18.09
C LYS A 12 1.49 -12.30 17.99
N TRP A 13 2.61 -11.58 17.94
CA TRP A 13 2.63 -10.13 17.77
C TRP A 13 2.01 -9.68 16.44
N SER A 14 2.24 -10.42 15.36
CA SER A 14 1.65 -10.13 14.05
C SER A 14 0.14 -10.35 14.02
N ILE A 15 -0.34 -11.43 14.63
CA ILE A 15 -1.79 -11.68 14.73
C ILE A 15 -2.46 -10.57 15.55
N LEU A 16 -1.84 -10.21 16.67
CA LEU A 16 -2.34 -9.14 17.54
C LEU A 16 -2.34 -7.77 16.84
N SER A 17 -1.34 -7.46 16.00
CA SER A 17 -1.36 -6.22 15.21
C SER A 17 -2.42 -6.25 14.13
N SER A 18 -2.62 -7.37 13.43
CA SER A 18 -3.68 -7.49 12.42
C SER A 18 -5.06 -7.25 13.02
N ILE A 19 -5.34 -7.82 14.20
CA ILE A 19 -6.60 -7.56 14.91
C ILE A 19 -6.75 -6.08 15.25
N LYS A 20 -5.68 -5.43 15.75
CA LYS A 20 -5.68 -3.98 16.04
C LYS A 20 -5.95 -3.15 14.79
N ILE A 21 -5.28 -3.46 13.68
CA ILE A 21 -5.43 -2.74 12.41
C ILE A 21 -6.86 -2.84 11.89
N VAL A 22 -7.42 -4.06 11.88
CA VAL A 22 -8.81 -4.28 11.45
C VAL A 22 -9.78 -3.56 12.40
N GLY A 23 -9.58 -3.64 13.71
CA GLY A 23 -10.39 -2.93 14.68
C GLY A 23 -10.36 -1.42 14.48
N ILE A 24 -9.18 -0.84 14.25
CA ILE A 24 -9.02 0.59 13.95
C ILE A 24 -9.73 0.95 12.64
N GLY A 25 -9.62 0.13 11.60
CA GLY A 25 -10.31 0.36 10.33
C GLY A 25 -11.83 0.36 10.45
N VAL A 26 -12.39 -0.58 11.23
CA VAL A 26 -13.83 -0.64 11.51
C VAL A 26 -14.31 0.57 12.32
N LEU A 27 -13.51 1.00 13.31
CA LEU A 27 -13.80 2.22 14.08
C LEU A 27 -13.78 3.46 13.19
N GLN A 28 -12.77 3.58 12.33
CA GLN A 28 -12.66 4.68 11.38
C GLN A 28 -13.88 4.72 10.44
N LEU A 29 -14.25 3.58 9.84
CA LEU A 29 -15.45 3.47 8.99
C LEU A 29 -16.72 3.86 9.73
N SER A 30 -16.91 3.37 10.95
CA SER A 30 -18.08 3.70 11.78
C SER A 30 -18.16 5.19 12.10
N LEU A 31 -17.03 5.83 12.40
CA LEU A 31 -16.96 7.27 12.67
C LEU A 31 -17.27 8.09 11.43
N LEU A 32 -16.68 7.74 10.28
CA LEU A 32 -16.99 8.38 9.00
C LEU A 32 -18.48 8.22 8.64
N ALA A 33 -19.06 7.04 8.84
CA ALA A 33 -20.47 6.78 8.56
C ALA A 33 -21.43 7.64 9.40
N GLN A 34 -21.03 8.09 10.59
CA GLN A 34 -21.83 8.98 11.42
C GLN A 34 -21.70 10.47 11.04
N ILE A 35 -20.57 10.86 10.45
CA ILE A 35 -20.25 12.25 10.15
C ILE A 35 -20.63 12.64 8.72
N LEU A 36 -20.53 11.69 7.79
CA LEU A 36 -20.76 11.92 6.36
C LEU A 36 -22.25 11.88 6.00
N GLN A 37 -22.64 12.72 5.06
CA GLN A 37 -23.97 12.69 4.46
C GLN A 37 -24.13 11.50 3.50
N ALA A 38 -25.37 11.11 3.20
CA ALA A 38 -25.67 9.95 2.36
C ALA A 38 -24.94 9.96 1.00
N ASN A 39 -24.84 11.13 0.34
CA ASN A 39 -24.16 11.28 -0.94
C ASN A 39 -22.64 11.00 -0.86
N GLU A 40 -22.03 11.29 0.28
CA GLU A 40 -20.60 11.08 0.50
C GLU A 40 -20.26 9.62 0.83
N LEU A 41 -21.22 8.87 1.36
CA LEU A 41 -21.04 7.45 1.68
C LEU A 41 -20.91 6.60 0.41
N ASP A 42 -21.62 6.96 -0.66
CA ASP A 42 -21.52 6.28 -1.96
C ASP A 42 -20.12 6.46 -2.56
N LEU A 43 -19.60 7.70 -2.52
CA LEU A 43 -18.24 8.01 -2.95
C LEU A 43 -17.19 7.26 -2.13
N LEU A 44 -17.37 7.22 -0.80
CA LEU A 44 -16.48 6.47 0.10
C LEU A 44 -16.49 4.96 -0.22
N ALA A 45 -17.65 4.38 -0.50
CA ALA A 45 -17.77 2.97 -0.86
C ALA A 45 -17.01 2.65 -2.16
N ILE A 46 -17.16 3.51 -3.18
CA ILE A 46 -16.42 3.40 -4.44
C ILE A 46 -14.90 3.52 -4.19
N ALA A 47 -14.48 4.46 -3.34
CA ALA A 47 -13.08 4.64 -2.96
C ALA A 47 -12.51 3.36 -2.32
N ILE A 48 -13.22 2.77 -1.37
CA ILE A 48 -12.79 1.55 -0.66
C ILE A 48 -12.64 0.38 -1.63
N VAL A 49 -13.60 0.19 -2.53
CA VAL A 49 -13.55 -0.87 -3.54
C VAL A 49 -12.34 -0.66 -4.46
N MET A 50 -12.12 0.58 -4.93
CA MET A 50 -10.94 0.92 -5.72
C MET A 50 -9.66 0.58 -4.94
N LEU A 51 -9.50 1.09 -3.71
CA LEU A 51 -8.33 0.84 -2.87
C LEU A 51 -8.06 -0.65 -2.66
N LEU A 52 -9.09 -1.47 -2.46
CA LEU A 52 -8.96 -2.92 -2.34
C LEU A 52 -8.39 -3.56 -3.62
N VAL A 53 -8.86 -3.11 -4.79
CA VAL A 53 -8.32 -3.54 -6.08
C VAL A 53 -6.84 -3.14 -6.20
N ILE A 54 -6.47 -1.93 -5.79
CA ILE A 54 -5.06 -1.47 -5.77
C ILE A 54 -4.19 -2.37 -4.89
N ASP A 55 -4.58 -2.55 -3.64
CA ASP A 55 -3.79 -3.31 -2.66
C ASP A 55 -3.61 -4.76 -3.13
N THR A 56 -4.66 -5.37 -3.69
CA THR A 56 -4.58 -6.76 -4.20
C THR A 56 -3.73 -6.89 -5.45
N LEU A 57 -3.79 -5.94 -6.39
CA LEU A 57 -2.91 -5.89 -7.57
C LEU A 57 -1.45 -5.71 -7.16
N ALA A 58 -1.17 -4.81 -6.23
CA ALA A 58 0.18 -4.53 -5.75
C ALA A 58 0.80 -5.72 -5.00
N ASP A 59 0.03 -6.40 -4.15
CA ASP A 59 0.49 -7.59 -3.41
C ASP A 59 0.78 -8.77 -4.36
N ARG A 60 -0.09 -9.00 -5.37
CA ARG A 60 0.08 -10.12 -6.31
C ARG A 60 1.15 -9.88 -7.37
N GLY A 61 1.35 -8.64 -7.82
CA GLY A 61 2.31 -8.33 -8.88
C GLY A 61 3.76 -8.57 -8.47
N PHE A 62 4.11 -8.28 -7.22
CA PHE A 62 5.52 -8.27 -6.77
C PHE A 62 5.81 -9.19 -5.60
N GLY A 63 4.99 -9.16 -4.54
CA GLY A 63 5.25 -9.90 -3.30
C GLY A 63 5.37 -11.41 -3.53
N ASN A 64 4.48 -11.97 -4.36
CA ASN A 64 4.46 -13.41 -4.62
C ASN A 64 5.66 -13.89 -5.46
N ALA A 65 6.15 -13.05 -6.40
CA ALA A 65 7.29 -13.40 -7.25
C ALA A 65 8.62 -13.44 -6.46
N VAL A 66 8.80 -12.51 -5.50
CA VAL A 66 10.00 -12.46 -4.64
C VAL A 66 9.99 -13.54 -3.57
N ILE A 67 8.84 -13.84 -2.97
CA ILE A 67 8.72 -14.87 -1.92
C ILE A 67 8.95 -16.29 -2.49
N ARG A 68 8.51 -16.55 -3.73
CA ARG A 68 8.57 -17.88 -4.35
C ARG A 68 9.99 -18.30 -4.77
N ASN A 69 10.84 -17.36 -5.21
CA ASN A 69 12.17 -17.67 -5.74
C ASN A 69 13.27 -17.34 -4.72
N LYS A 70 13.78 -18.38 -4.02
CA LYS A 70 14.85 -18.23 -3.01
C LYS A 70 16.22 -17.82 -3.57
N ASN A 71 16.48 -18.06 -4.87
CA ASN A 71 17.78 -17.84 -5.52
C ASN A 71 17.76 -16.66 -6.51
N LEU A 72 17.02 -15.58 -6.22
CA LEU A 72 17.08 -14.39 -7.06
C LEU A 72 18.38 -13.62 -6.80
N ASN A 73 19.13 -13.36 -7.87
CA ASN A 73 20.32 -12.51 -7.80
C ASN A 73 19.92 -11.02 -7.64
N ASN A 74 20.78 -10.17 -7.07
CA ASN A 74 20.47 -8.74 -6.83
C ASN A 74 19.95 -8.01 -8.08
N SER A 75 20.45 -8.40 -9.26
CA SER A 75 20.00 -7.84 -10.55
C SER A 75 18.56 -8.23 -10.91
N GLU A 76 18.14 -9.47 -10.63
CA GLU A 76 16.77 -9.93 -10.90
C GLU A 76 15.76 -9.26 -9.97
N LEU A 77 16.18 -8.97 -8.73
CA LEU A 77 15.40 -8.22 -7.75
C LEU A 77 15.15 -6.77 -8.20
N SER A 78 16.20 -6.10 -8.72
CA SER A 78 16.12 -4.74 -9.26
C SER A 78 15.20 -4.66 -10.48
N ILE A 79 15.27 -5.66 -11.36
CA ILE A 79 14.42 -5.76 -12.55
C ILE A 79 12.94 -5.93 -12.20
N LEU A 80 12.61 -6.80 -11.23
CA LEU A 80 11.26 -6.93 -10.73
C LEU A 80 10.76 -5.62 -10.11
N TYR A 81 11.65 -4.92 -9.38
CA TYR A 81 11.31 -3.66 -8.70
C TYR A 81 10.91 -2.59 -9.70
N TRP A 82 11.76 -2.36 -10.70
CA TRP A 82 11.49 -1.39 -11.76
C TRP A 82 10.28 -1.78 -12.61
N GLY A 83 10.04 -3.09 -12.83
CA GLY A 83 8.83 -3.57 -13.48
C GLY A 83 7.55 -3.19 -12.72
N ASN A 84 7.56 -3.31 -11.39
CA ASN A 84 6.42 -2.94 -10.54
C ASN A 84 6.21 -1.42 -10.46
N VAL A 85 7.31 -0.66 -10.37
CA VAL A 85 7.27 0.82 -10.43
C VAL A 85 6.71 1.29 -11.76
N LEU A 86 7.13 0.69 -12.88
CA LEU A 86 6.62 1.03 -14.20
C LEU A 86 5.13 0.68 -14.34
N SER A 87 4.68 -0.49 -13.86
CA SER A 87 3.25 -0.82 -13.88
C SER A 87 2.42 0.11 -13.01
N GLY A 88 2.92 0.51 -11.83
CA GLY A 88 2.26 1.50 -10.98
C GLY A 88 2.15 2.85 -11.67
N MET A 89 3.20 3.28 -12.38
CA MET A 89 3.21 4.54 -13.13
C MET A 89 2.25 4.53 -14.33
N VAL A 90 2.11 3.41 -15.03
CA VAL A 90 1.13 3.25 -16.12
C VAL A 90 -0.30 3.34 -15.57
N ILE A 91 -0.60 2.65 -14.46
CA ILE A 91 -1.93 2.68 -13.87
C ILE A 91 -2.26 4.08 -13.32
N PHE A 92 -1.28 4.75 -12.69
CA PHE A 92 -1.40 6.15 -12.29
C PHE A 92 -1.81 7.03 -13.46
N ALA A 93 -1.08 6.97 -14.59
CA ALA A 93 -1.37 7.80 -15.75
C ALA A 93 -2.77 7.53 -16.32
N VAL A 94 -3.18 6.26 -16.41
CA VAL A 94 -4.52 5.88 -16.88
C VAL A 94 -5.62 6.42 -15.96
N LEU A 95 -5.45 6.30 -14.65
CA LEU A 95 -6.45 6.79 -13.69
C LEU A 95 -6.49 8.32 -13.60
N PHE A 96 -5.34 8.99 -13.67
CA PHE A 96 -5.27 10.45 -13.64
C PHE A 96 -5.94 11.07 -14.88
N ILE A 97 -5.63 10.56 -16.08
CA ILE A 97 -6.26 11.02 -17.33
C ILE A 97 -7.74 10.62 -17.36
N GLY A 98 -8.05 9.40 -16.89
CA GLY A 98 -9.42 8.91 -16.79
C GLY A 98 -10.27 9.75 -15.82
N SER A 99 -9.66 10.29 -14.76
CA SER A 99 -10.32 11.17 -13.80
C SER A 99 -10.78 12.49 -14.43
N ASP A 100 -9.89 13.18 -15.16
CA ASP A 100 -10.26 14.42 -15.86
C ASP A 100 -11.36 14.16 -16.90
N LEU A 101 -11.28 13.04 -17.63
CA LEU A 101 -12.32 12.67 -18.58
C LEU A 101 -13.66 12.37 -17.88
N TYR A 102 -13.64 11.67 -16.75
CA TYR A 102 -14.83 11.35 -15.96
C TYR A 102 -15.48 12.61 -15.38
N SER A 103 -14.67 13.54 -14.86
CA SER A 103 -15.10 14.85 -14.35
C SER A 103 -15.96 15.60 -15.36
N ARG A 104 -15.50 15.64 -16.62
CA ARG A 104 -16.17 16.35 -17.72
C ARG A 104 -17.48 15.69 -18.16
N ILE A 105 -17.58 14.36 -18.04
CA ILE A 105 -18.77 13.61 -18.46
C ILE A 105 -19.86 13.64 -17.38
N MET A 106 -19.47 13.47 -16.11
CA MET A 106 -20.42 13.29 -15.00
C MET A 106 -20.72 14.57 -14.21
N ASN A 107 -20.01 15.69 -14.46
CA ASN A 107 -20.15 16.96 -13.74
C ASN A 107 -20.06 16.82 -12.19
N GLN A 108 -19.31 15.82 -11.71
CA GLN A 108 -19.10 15.57 -10.28
C GLN A 108 -17.61 15.80 -9.94
N PRO A 109 -17.22 17.02 -9.54
CA PRO A 109 -15.81 17.36 -9.30
C PRO A 109 -15.21 16.59 -8.11
N GLU A 110 -16.02 16.21 -7.12
CA GLU A 110 -15.57 15.47 -5.93
C GLU A 110 -15.03 14.08 -6.29
N MET A 111 -15.70 13.38 -7.21
CA MET A 111 -15.27 12.05 -7.66
C MET A 111 -13.96 12.12 -8.45
N ALA A 112 -13.75 13.21 -9.20
CA ALA A 112 -12.51 13.43 -9.94
C ALA A 112 -11.32 13.65 -8.99
N ILE A 113 -11.48 14.53 -7.99
CA ILE A 113 -10.43 14.77 -6.99
C ILE A 113 -10.09 13.47 -6.24
N MET A 114 -11.11 12.68 -5.89
CA MET A 114 -10.92 11.38 -5.26
C MET A 114 -10.12 10.41 -6.13
N LEU A 115 -10.46 10.28 -7.42
CA LEU A 115 -9.74 9.42 -8.36
C LEU A 115 -8.29 9.87 -8.57
N GLU A 116 -8.05 11.18 -8.66
CA GLU A 116 -6.69 11.74 -8.74
C GLU A 116 -5.88 11.40 -7.49
N MET A 117 -6.42 11.58 -6.29
CA MET A 117 -5.74 11.24 -5.05
C MET A 117 -5.44 9.73 -4.95
N ILE A 118 -6.41 8.90 -5.33
CA ILE A 118 -6.24 7.44 -5.36
C ILE A 118 -5.15 7.03 -6.35
N SER A 119 -5.04 7.73 -7.49
CA SER A 119 -3.99 7.43 -8.47
C SER A 119 -2.60 7.58 -7.86
N VAL A 120 -2.34 8.63 -7.05
CA VAL A 120 -1.02 8.89 -6.44
C VAL A 120 -0.55 7.71 -5.59
N ILE A 121 -1.49 6.98 -4.97
CA ILE A 121 -1.22 5.80 -4.16
C ILE A 121 -0.52 4.70 -4.98
N PHE A 122 -0.81 4.56 -6.27
CA PHE A 122 -0.15 3.59 -7.16
C PHE A 122 1.34 3.85 -7.36
N ILE A 123 1.81 5.08 -7.13
CA ILE A 123 3.24 5.40 -7.19
C ILE A 123 3.92 5.01 -5.88
N ILE A 124 3.23 5.19 -4.75
CA ILE A 124 3.79 5.04 -3.41
C ILE A 124 3.82 3.56 -2.97
N ILE A 125 2.73 2.81 -3.18
CA ILE A 125 2.61 1.42 -2.70
C ILE A 125 3.72 0.49 -3.24
N PRO A 126 4.01 0.44 -4.57
CA PRO A 126 4.99 -0.50 -5.13
C PRO A 126 6.37 -0.41 -4.49
N GLN A 127 6.76 0.79 -4.06
CA GLN A 127 8.06 1.03 -3.47
C GLN A 127 8.20 0.35 -2.10
N GLY A 128 7.11 0.28 -1.32
CA GLY A 128 7.12 -0.27 0.04
C GLY A 128 6.88 -1.77 0.09
N GLN A 129 6.12 -2.27 -0.88
CA GLN A 129 5.82 -3.70 -1.01
C GLN A 129 7.10 -4.54 -1.18
N HIS A 130 8.12 -3.99 -1.82
CA HIS A 130 9.41 -4.66 -1.95
C HIS A 130 10.06 -4.97 -0.59
N TYR A 131 10.18 -3.95 0.26
CA TYR A 131 10.78 -4.09 1.58
C TYR A 131 9.93 -4.98 2.49
N ARG A 132 8.60 -4.89 2.41
CA ARG A 132 7.67 -5.77 3.13
C ARG A 132 7.89 -7.23 2.75
N ALA A 133 8.04 -7.54 1.46
CA ALA A 133 8.33 -8.90 0.99
C ALA A 133 9.68 -9.44 1.51
N ILE A 134 10.72 -8.59 1.56
CA ILE A 134 12.02 -8.96 2.16
C ILE A 134 11.89 -9.24 3.66
N LEU A 135 11.25 -8.34 4.40
CA LEU A 135 11.02 -8.50 5.86
C LEU A 135 10.22 -9.78 6.17
N GLN A 136 9.24 -10.10 5.31
CA GLN A 136 8.42 -11.31 5.43
C GLN A 136 9.24 -12.58 5.14
N ARG A 137 10.09 -12.54 4.10
CA ARG A 137 11.05 -13.62 3.79
C ARG A 137 11.98 -13.91 4.97
N GLU A 138 12.41 -12.86 5.65
CA GLU A 138 13.34 -12.92 6.79
C GLU A 138 12.65 -13.19 8.14
N LYS A 139 11.34 -13.50 8.09
CA LYS A 139 10.49 -13.83 9.24
C LYS A 139 10.47 -12.73 10.31
N GLN A 140 10.71 -11.48 9.93
CA GLN A 140 10.69 -10.32 10.84
C GLN A 140 9.27 -9.76 11.03
N PHE A 141 8.31 -10.63 11.34
CA PHE A 141 6.90 -10.26 11.48
C PHE A 141 6.65 -9.18 12.54
N SER A 142 7.44 -9.15 13.62
CA SER A 142 7.33 -8.10 14.65
C SER A 142 7.59 -6.69 14.11
N ARG A 143 8.52 -6.53 13.15
CA ARG A 143 8.81 -5.21 12.55
C ARG A 143 7.73 -4.79 11.56
N ILE A 144 7.19 -5.75 10.81
CA ILE A 144 6.04 -5.52 9.92
C ILE A 144 4.84 -5.06 10.77
N ALA A 145 4.51 -5.82 11.82
CA ALA A 145 3.44 -5.54 12.76
C ALA A 145 3.54 -4.13 13.38
N PHE A 146 4.74 -3.76 13.85
CA PHE A 146 4.98 -2.44 14.43
C PHE A 146 4.79 -1.32 13.39
N THR A 147 5.33 -1.50 12.18
CA THR A 147 5.22 -0.54 11.09
C THR A 147 3.77 -0.34 10.64
N GLU A 148 3.01 -1.43 10.48
CA GLU A 148 1.60 -1.36 10.09
C GLU A 148 0.77 -0.68 11.19
N THR A 149 1.01 -1.02 12.47
CA THR A 149 0.28 -0.42 13.60
C THR A 149 0.55 1.09 13.71
N SER A 150 1.82 1.52 13.64
CA SER A 150 2.15 2.94 13.73
C SER A 150 1.57 3.74 12.57
N SER A 151 1.61 3.18 11.37
CA SER A 151 1.07 3.83 10.17
C SER A 151 -0.43 4.02 10.25
N VAL A 152 -1.17 3.01 10.70
CA VAL A 152 -2.63 3.06 10.87
C VAL A 152 -3.02 4.08 11.94
N LEU A 153 -2.28 4.16 13.05
CA LEU A 153 -2.51 5.17 14.08
C LEU A 153 -2.34 6.59 13.55
N VAL A 154 -1.30 6.85 12.75
CA VAL A 154 -1.13 8.17 12.14
C VAL A 154 -2.19 8.45 11.09
N GLY A 155 -2.55 7.46 10.27
CA GLY A 155 -3.64 7.58 9.29
C GLY A 155 -4.98 7.94 9.94
N LEU A 156 -5.31 7.30 11.06
CA LEU A 156 -6.49 7.64 11.85
C LEU A 156 -6.37 9.07 12.42
N GLY A 157 -5.22 9.44 12.97
CA GLY A 157 -4.98 10.79 13.50
C GLY A 157 -5.17 11.87 12.45
N VAL A 158 -4.64 11.66 11.23
CA VAL A 158 -4.82 12.57 10.09
C VAL A 158 -6.29 12.60 9.65
N THR A 159 -6.95 11.44 9.56
CA THR A 159 -8.38 11.39 9.21
C THR A 159 -9.21 12.22 10.18
N LEU A 160 -9.02 12.01 11.48
CA LEU A 160 -9.73 12.79 12.50
C LEU A 160 -9.39 14.27 12.38
N PHE A 161 -8.12 14.64 12.23
CA PHE A 161 -7.73 16.03 12.08
C PHE A 161 -8.38 16.71 10.86
N THR A 162 -8.38 16.04 9.71
CA THR A 162 -8.99 16.59 8.47
C THR A 162 -10.51 16.66 8.56
N VAL A 163 -11.17 15.70 9.24
CA VAL A 163 -12.62 15.74 9.49
C VAL A 163 -13.03 17.00 10.26
N TRP A 164 -12.20 17.47 11.20
CA TRP A 164 -12.48 18.70 11.96
C TRP A 164 -12.34 19.98 11.12
N LEU A 165 -11.52 19.96 10.06
CA LEU A 165 -11.31 21.09 9.16
C LEU A 165 -12.37 21.15 8.06
N THR A 166 -12.63 20.01 7.42
CA THR A 166 -13.54 19.87 6.28
C THR A 166 -14.22 18.51 6.34
N PRO A 167 -15.49 18.39 6.76
CA PRO A 167 -16.20 17.11 6.73
C PRO A 167 -16.51 16.73 5.28
N SER A 168 -15.59 16.00 4.65
CA SER A 168 -15.75 15.44 3.30
C SER A 168 -15.13 14.05 3.19
N VAL A 169 -15.50 13.30 2.15
CA VAL A 169 -14.89 12.00 1.76
C VAL A 169 -13.37 12.08 1.64
N LEU A 170 -12.85 13.24 1.22
CA LEU A 170 -11.42 13.46 1.03
C LEU A 170 -10.62 13.20 2.33
N CYS A 171 -11.23 13.37 3.50
CA CYS A 171 -10.59 13.08 4.78
C CYS A 171 -10.13 11.62 4.92
N ALA A 172 -10.96 10.67 4.48
CA ALA A 172 -10.60 9.26 4.51
C ALA A 172 -9.41 8.97 3.59
N ILE A 173 -9.38 9.61 2.42
CA ILE A 173 -8.33 9.43 1.43
C ILE A 173 -7.03 10.08 1.90
N TRP A 174 -7.08 11.28 2.49
CA TRP A 174 -5.93 11.93 3.12
C TRP A 174 -5.34 11.09 4.25
N GLY A 175 -6.20 10.53 5.11
CA GLY A 175 -5.79 9.61 6.15
C GLY A 175 -5.12 8.35 5.61
N TYR A 176 -5.69 7.74 4.57
CA TYR A 176 -5.10 6.58 3.91
C TYR A 176 -3.77 6.93 3.22
N LEU A 177 -3.68 8.08 2.54
CA LEU A 177 -2.44 8.53 1.90
C LEU A 177 -1.33 8.77 2.93
N ALA A 178 -1.65 9.38 4.08
CA ALA A 178 -0.72 9.55 5.19
C ALA A 178 -0.27 8.20 5.76
N MET A 179 -1.21 7.28 5.98
CA MET A 179 -0.92 5.91 6.41
C MET A 179 0.06 5.23 5.46
N VAL A 180 -0.22 5.23 4.16
CA VAL A 180 0.62 4.57 3.15
C VAL A 180 1.99 5.23 3.04
N SER A 181 2.05 6.56 3.11
CA SER A 181 3.32 7.31 3.06
C SER A 181 4.22 7.00 4.24
N ILE A 182 3.67 6.97 5.46
CA ILE A 182 4.42 6.64 6.67
C ILE A 182 4.84 5.18 6.66
N ARG A 183 3.93 4.28 6.28
CA ARG A 183 4.22 2.85 6.10
C ARG A 183 5.41 2.66 5.17
N MET A 184 5.40 3.36 4.04
CA MET A 184 6.48 3.34 3.06
C MET A 184 7.79 3.90 3.64
N LEU A 185 7.77 5.06 4.27
CA LEU A 185 8.96 5.68 4.87
C LEU A 185 9.61 4.79 5.93
N VAL A 186 8.79 4.18 6.79
CA VAL A 186 9.27 3.29 7.86
C VAL A 186 9.81 1.98 7.26
N TYR A 187 9.18 1.43 6.22
CA TYR A 187 9.73 0.28 5.50
C TYR A 187 11.04 0.61 4.78
N CYS A 188 11.17 1.81 4.21
CA CYS A 188 12.42 2.26 3.61
C CYS A 188 13.52 2.41 4.66
N TYR A 189 13.18 2.97 5.83
CA TYR A 189 14.12 3.12 6.96
C TYR A 189 14.63 1.77 7.48
N TYR A 190 13.73 0.81 7.76
CA TYR A 190 14.12 -0.53 8.19
C TYR A 190 14.77 -1.36 7.08
N GLY A 191 14.31 -1.19 5.84
CA GLY A 191 14.77 -1.90 4.66
C GLY A 191 16.17 -1.50 4.20
N ARG A 192 16.59 -0.24 4.44
CA ARG A 192 17.92 0.27 4.11
C ARG A 192 19.07 -0.51 4.76
N SER A 193 18.82 -1.16 5.89
CA SER A 193 19.79 -2.03 6.57
C SER A 193 20.01 -3.38 5.86
N TRP A 194 19.09 -3.79 4.96
CA TRP A 194 19.07 -5.12 4.36
C TRP A 194 19.22 -5.09 2.84
N PHE A 195 18.76 -4.03 2.16
CA PHE A 195 18.86 -3.90 0.72
C PHE A 195 19.11 -2.44 0.32
N GLN A 196 20.12 -2.22 -0.52
CA GLN A 196 20.33 -0.96 -1.23
C GLN A 196 20.10 -1.25 -2.73
N PRO A 197 19.16 -0.57 -3.40
CA PRO A 197 18.89 -0.83 -4.80
C PRO A 197 20.10 -0.44 -5.67
N GLU A 198 20.75 -1.43 -6.29
CA GLU A 198 21.71 -1.21 -7.36
C GLU A 198 20.97 -0.91 -8.69
N TYR A 199 21.35 0.20 -9.33
CA TYR A 199 20.86 0.63 -10.64
C TYR A 199 21.48 -0.23 -11.77
N ARG A 200 20.91 -1.42 -12.03
CA ARG A 200 21.20 -2.20 -13.25
C ARG A 200 19.92 -2.76 -13.84
N PHE A 201 19.22 -1.94 -14.63
CA PHE A 201 18.05 -2.35 -15.41
C PHE A 201 18.50 -2.99 -16.73
N SER A 202 18.11 -4.25 -16.99
CA SER A 202 18.37 -4.96 -18.26
C SER A 202 17.10 -5.63 -18.75
N LEU A 203 16.55 -5.14 -19.86
CA LEU A 203 15.30 -5.63 -20.46
C LEU A 203 15.35 -7.13 -20.86
N LYS A 204 16.51 -7.64 -21.27
CA LYS A 204 16.68 -9.07 -21.60
C LYS A 204 16.45 -9.99 -20.39
N SER A 205 16.79 -9.51 -19.20
CA SER A 205 16.72 -10.32 -17.99
C SER A 205 15.31 -10.27 -17.36
N PHE A 206 14.49 -9.25 -17.63
CA PHE A 206 13.05 -9.23 -17.28
C PHE A 206 12.24 -10.28 -18.06
N ALA A 207 12.51 -10.41 -19.36
CA ALA A 207 11.84 -11.40 -20.21
C ALA A 207 12.16 -12.84 -19.77
N ASN A 208 13.41 -13.13 -19.40
CA ASN A 208 13.81 -14.46 -18.91
C ASN A 208 13.19 -14.81 -17.54
N VAL A 209 13.06 -13.84 -16.62
CA VAL A 209 12.45 -14.11 -15.30
C VAL A 209 10.95 -14.36 -15.42
N ARG A 210 10.25 -13.66 -16.33
CA ARG A 210 8.81 -13.92 -16.59
C ARG A 210 8.59 -15.26 -17.30
N ALA A 211 9.45 -15.62 -18.27
CA ALA A 211 9.38 -16.89 -18.99
C ALA A 211 9.68 -18.13 -18.11
N ARG A 212 10.38 -17.95 -16.99
CA ARG A 212 10.68 -19.02 -16.02
C ARG A 212 9.60 -19.17 -14.93
N ASN A 213 8.69 -18.21 -14.82
CA ASN A 213 7.71 -18.06 -13.74
C ASN A 213 6.24 -18.16 -14.17
N GLY A 214 5.98 -18.18 -15.48
CA GLY A 214 4.68 -18.54 -16.08
C GLY A 214 4.65 -20.02 -16.42
#